data_AF-A0A9C7SC33-F1
#
_entry.id   AF-A0A9C7SC33-F1
#
_cell.length_a   1.000
_cell.length_b   1.000
_cell.length_c   1.000
_cell.angle_alpha   90.00
_cell.angle_beta   90.00
_cell.angle_gamma   90.00
#
_symmetry.space_group_name_H-M   'P 1'
#
loop_
_entity.id
_entity.type
_entity.pdbx_description
1 polymer ?
#
loop_
_entity_poly.entity_id
_entity_poly.type
_entity_poly.pdbx_seq_one_letter_code
_entity_poly.pdbx_strand_id
1 'polypeptide(L)'
;LAGPENAASGRLWIGLLLVSALLIFIFKSADFRKNFDNILGGLVVGLVVVGLWYVTSNIFLESTSDFDGEVQITLREYLDPTTSQWDMAEDLHKDWVGPKPSRNSGSPMSFSFINPLGQTLGYVAKGFKRINIVLGVAIVFGVILGSFLMSLWMKSFRIEWFASVKDFFNHVVGGILMGFGGVLALGCTIGQGVTGVSTLALGSYLALISIVFGSALTMKVQYYRMVYEEAGFFSALSSSLVDMRLLPSMMRKLEKV
;
A
#
# COMPACT_ATOMS: atom_id res chain seq x y z
N LEU A 1 32.12 2.10 14.02
CA LEU A 1 30.69 1.75 13.81
C LEU A 1 30.02 2.53 12.67
N ALA A 2 30.58 3.65 12.21
CA ALA A 2 30.07 4.40 11.04
C ALA A 2 31.20 4.65 10.01
N GLY A 3 31.76 3.56 9.47
CA GLY A 3 32.65 3.60 8.31
C GLY A 3 31.93 3.03 7.07
N PRO A 4 32.37 3.36 5.84
CA PRO A 4 31.74 2.88 4.60
C PRO A 4 31.72 1.34 4.50
N GLU A 5 32.72 0.67 5.09
CA GLU A 5 32.81 -0.79 5.24
C GLU A 5 31.89 -1.39 6.30
N ASN A 6 31.27 -0.56 7.15
CA ASN A 6 30.31 -0.97 8.18
C ASN A 6 28.88 -0.47 7.91
N ALA A 7 28.60 0.04 6.70
CA ALA A 7 27.28 0.58 6.35
C ALA A 7 26.17 -0.48 6.40
N ALA A 8 26.47 -1.72 6.01
CA ALA A 8 25.54 -2.84 6.13
C ALA A 8 25.21 -3.15 7.59
N SER A 9 26.24 -3.26 8.44
CA SER A 9 26.10 -3.46 9.89
C SER A 9 25.32 -2.32 10.55
N GLY A 10 25.60 -1.07 10.17
CA GLY A 10 24.90 0.11 10.68
C GLY A 10 23.41 0.11 10.35
N ARG A 11 23.03 -0.24 9.12
CA ARG A 11 21.62 -0.37 8.71
C ARG A 11 20.89 -1.46 9.49
N LEU A 12 21.55 -2.60 9.72
CA LEU A 12 20.98 -3.70 10.52
C LEU A 12 20.72 -3.28 11.97
N TRP A 13 21.69 -2.62 12.62
CA TRP A 13 21.53 -2.15 14.00
C TRP A 13 20.45 -1.08 14.14
N ILE A 14 20.37 -0.13 13.21
CA ILE A 14 19.32 0.90 13.20
C ILE A 14 17.94 0.24 12.99
N GLY A 15 17.84 -0.70 12.05
CA GLY A 15 16.62 -1.47 11.79
C GLY A 15 16.17 -2.24 13.03
N LEU A 16 17.09 -2.98 13.68
CA LEU A 16 16.81 -3.72 14.90
C LEU A 16 16.35 -2.79 16.03
N LEU A 17 17.00 -1.65 16.24
CA LEU A 17 16.61 -0.69 17.28
C LEU A 17 15.21 -0.15 17.04
N LEU A 18 14.89 0.27 15.80
CA LEU A 18 13.57 0.79 15.44
C LEU A 18 12.48 -0.28 15.59
N VAL A 19 12.71 -1.50 15.09
CA VAL A 19 11.77 -2.62 15.24
C VAL A 19 11.55 -2.94 16.71
N SER A 20 12.61 -2.98 17.51
CA SER A 20 12.53 -3.22 18.96
C SER A 20 11.69 -2.14 19.65
N ALA A 21 11.93 -0.86 19.33
CA ALA A 21 11.18 0.26 19.90
C ALA A 21 9.69 0.20 19.52
N LEU A 22 9.37 -0.13 18.26
CA LEU A 22 7.99 -0.30 17.79
C LEU A 22 7.31 -1.49 18.46
N LEU A 23 7.99 -2.63 18.61
CA LEU A 23 7.46 -3.80 19.32
C LEU A 23 7.19 -3.47 20.78
N ILE A 24 8.11 -2.80 21.47
CA ILE A 24 7.90 -2.36 22.86
C ILE A 24 6.67 -1.44 22.93
N PHE A 25 6.51 -0.50 22.00
CA PHE A 25 5.36 0.38 21.95
C PHE A 25 4.03 -0.39 21.75
N ILE A 26 3.99 -1.33 20.81
CA ILE A 26 2.82 -2.16 20.53
C ILE A 26 2.45 -3.00 21.75
N PHE A 27 3.42 -3.74 22.31
CA PHE A 27 3.21 -4.59 23.48
C PHE A 27 3.02 -3.82 24.77
N LYS A 28 3.30 -2.50 24.81
CA LYS A 28 2.94 -1.67 25.96
C LYS A 28 1.43 -1.51 26.10
N SER A 29 0.69 -1.47 24.98
CA SER A 29 -0.76 -1.34 25.02
C SER A 29 -1.43 -2.59 25.63
N ALA A 30 -2.41 -2.38 26.52
CA ALA A 30 -3.13 -3.48 27.17
C ALA A 30 -4.12 -4.15 26.20
N ASP A 31 -4.72 -3.38 25.30
CA ASP A 31 -5.70 -3.86 24.32
C ASP A 31 -5.09 -4.81 23.28
N PHE A 32 -3.82 -4.61 22.93
CA PHE A 32 -3.11 -5.52 22.02
C PHE A 32 -2.75 -6.83 22.69
N ARG A 33 -2.36 -6.81 23.97
CA ARG A 33 -1.97 -8.02 24.71
C ARG A 33 -3.15 -8.88 25.15
N LYS A 34 -4.32 -8.29 25.37
CA LYS A 34 -5.52 -9.01 25.83
C LYS A 34 -6.29 -9.68 24.69
N ASN A 35 -6.21 -9.15 23.48
CA ASN A 35 -6.94 -9.67 22.32
C ASN A 35 -6.03 -10.52 21.45
N PHE A 36 -6.20 -11.85 21.54
CA PHE A 36 -5.41 -12.81 20.75
C PHE A 36 -5.57 -12.58 19.23
N ASP A 37 -6.74 -12.14 18.79
CA ASP A 37 -7.03 -11.86 17.38
C ASP A 37 -6.12 -10.77 16.78
N ASN A 38 -5.76 -9.76 17.56
CA ASN A 38 -4.88 -8.68 17.10
C ASN A 38 -3.44 -9.18 16.91
N ILE A 39 -2.98 -10.04 17.82
CA ILE A 39 -1.64 -10.65 17.75
C ILE A 39 -1.58 -11.62 16.57
N LEU A 40 -2.60 -12.49 16.45
CA LEU A 40 -2.70 -13.46 15.36
C LEU A 40 -2.77 -12.75 14.00
N GLY A 41 -3.61 -11.71 13.89
CA GLY A 41 -3.72 -10.91 12.67
C GLY A 41 -2.39 -10.26 12.27
N GLY A 42 -1.69 -9.63 13.22
CA GLY A 42 -0.38 -9.03 12.96
C GLY A 42 0.68 -10.05 12.52
N LEU A 43 0.72 -11.21 13.19
CA LEU A 43 1.66 -12.28 12.88
C LEU A 43 1.38 -12.91 11.51
N VAL A 44 0.11 -13.18 11.19
CA VAL A 44 -0.30 -13.73 9.89
C VAL A 44 0.06 -12.76 8.76
N VAL A 45 -0.27 -11.47 8.89
CA VAL A 45 0.06 -10.47 7.87
C VAL A 45 1.59 -10.36 7.70
N GLY A 46 2.35 -10.33 8.79
CA GLY A 46 3.82 -10.30 8.74
C GLY A 46 4.41 -11.51 8.02
N LEU A 47 3.95 -12.72 8.35
CA LEU A 47 4.38 -13.96 7.69
C LEU A 47 4.02 -13.99 6.21
N VAL A 48 2.83 -13.50 5.83
CA VAL A 48 2.42 -13.40 4.42
C VAL A 48 3.33 -12.44 3.66
N VAL A 49 3.67 -11.28 4.22
CA VAL A 49 4.59 -10.32 3.56
C VAL A 49 5.97 -10.93 3.36
N VAL A 50 6.53 -11.56 4.40
CA VAL A 50 7.84 -12.24 4.31
C VAL A 50 7.78 -13.41 3.32
N GLY A 51 6.70 -14.20 3.34
CA GLY A 51 6.48 -15.29 2.39
C GLY A 51 6.39 -14.79 0.95
N LEU A 52 5.70 -13.68 0.70
CA LEU A 52 5.64 -13.06 -0.63
C LEU A 52 7.02 -12.60 -1.10
N TRP A 53 7.82 -11.97 -0.22
CA TRP A 53 9.21 -11.61 -0.53
C TRP A 53 10.09 -12.83 -0.79
N TYR A 54 9.94 -13.89 0.00
CA TYR A 54 10.66 -15.12 -0.20
C TYR A 54 10.32 -15.76 -1.55
N VAL A 55 9.03 -15.92 -1.87
CA VAL A 55 8.56 -16.49 -3.14
C VAL A 55 9.04 -15.64 -4.31
N THR A 56 8.84 -14.33 -4.28
CA THR A 56 9.30 -13.43 -5.36
C THR A 56 10.81 -13.41 -5.53
N SER A 57 11.59 -13.59 -4.46
CA SER A 57 13.05 -13.59 -4.53
C SER A 57 13.65 -14.94 -4.92
N ASN A 58 12.95 -16.07 -4.72
CA ASN A 58 13.48 -17.42 -4.96
C ASN A 58 12.93 -18.08 -6.24
N ILE A 59 12.10 -17.38 -7.03
CA ILE A 59 11.74 -17.87 -8.36
C ILE A 59 12.90 -17.53 -9.31
N PHE A 60 13.64 -18.56 -9.71
CA PHE A 60 14.62 -18.51 -10.80
C PHE A 60 13.89 -18.90 -12.09
N LEU A 61 14.06 -18.12 -13.16
CA LEU A 61 13.61 -18.54 -14.48
C LEU A 61 14.85 -19.00 -15.25
N GLU A 62 14.87 -20.28 -15.61
CA GLU A 62 15.82 -20.77 -16.61
C GLU A 62 15.42 -20.15 -17.96
N SER A 63 16.29 -19.30 -18.48
CA SER A 63 16.11 -18.67 -19.79
C SER A 63 17.30 -19.07 -20.65
N THR A 64 17.06 -19.94 -21.63
CA THR A 64 18.07 -20.33 -22.61
C THR A 64 18.33 -19.13 -23.52
N SER A 65 19.54 -18.58 -23.48
CA SER A 65 19.97 -17.54 -24.43
C SER A 65 20.61 -18.18 -25.66
N ASP A 66 20.27 -17.71 -26.86
CA ASP A 66 20.75 -18.25 -28.15
C ASP A 66 22.28 -18.12 -28.36
N PHE A 67 23.01 -17.48 -27.44
CA PHE A 67 24.43 -17.14 -27.63
C PHE A 67 25.40 -17.67 -26.56
N ASP A 68 24.95 -18.08 -25.36
CA ASP A 68 25.90 -18.45 -24.28
C ASP A 68 25.37 -19.51 -23.27
N GLY A 69 24.59 -20.49 -23.72
CA GLY A 69 24.13 -21.60 -22.88
C GLY A 69 23.10 -21.22 -21.79
N GLU A 70 22.82 -22.16 -20.89
CA GLU A 70 21.84 -22.00 -19.79
C GLU A 70 22.36 -21.04 -18.72
N VAL A 71 21.78 -19.85 -18.64
CA VAL A 71 22.08 -18.87 -17.59
C VAL A 71 20.88 -18.79 -16.65
N GLN A 72 21.09 -19.19 -15.39
CA GLN A 72 20.10 -19.07 -14.33
C GLN A 72 20.01 -17.61 -13.86
N ILE A 73 19.03 -16.88 -14.38
CA ILE A 73 18.79 -15.48 -14.00
C ILE A 73 17.65 -15.45 -12.98
N THR A 74 17.82 -14.69 -11.90
CA THR A 74 16.72 -14.48 -10.94
C THR A 74 15.58 -13.71 -11.62
N LEU A 75 14.32 -14.03 -11.29
CA LEU A 75 13.16 -13.29 -11.81
C LEU A 75 13.28 -11.77 -11.52
N ARG A 76 13.97 -11.41 -10.43
CA ARG A 76 14.34 -10.04 -10.08
C ARG A 76 15.25 -9.38 -11.13
N GLU A 77 16.31 -10.05 -11.55
CA GLU A 77 17.32 -9.51 -12.47
C GLU A 77 16.84 -9.50 -13.92
N TYR A 78 15.95 -10.44 -14.30
CA TYR A 78 15.28 -10.42 -15.61
C TYR A 78 14.23 -9.30 -15.76
N LEU A 79 13.66 -8.81 -14.65
CA LEU A 79 12.57 -7.81 -14.64
C LEU A 79 12.92 -6.43 -14.05
N ASP A 80 14.18 -6.16 -13.67
CA ASP A 80 14.61 -4.88 -13.09
C ASP A 80 15.32 -3.98 -14.12
N PRO A 81 14.60 -3.02 -14.77
CA PRO A 81 15.19 -2.10 -15.74
C PRO A 81 16.18 -1.09 -15.11
N THR A 82 16.34 -1.07 -13.78
CA THR A 82 17.33 -0.18 -13.12
C THR A 82 18.72 -0.78 -12.98
N THR A 83 18.85 -2.11 -13.05
CA THR A 83 20.15 -2.80 -13.12
C THR A 83 20.48 -3.30 -14.52
N SER A 84 19.47 -3.68 -15.31
CA SER A 84 19.65 -3.89 -16.75
C SER A 84 19.54 -2.54 -17.48
N GLN A 85 20.70 -1.98 -17.83
CA GLN A 85 21.12 -0.91 -18.75
C GLN A 85 20.14 -0.21 -19.75
N TRP A 86 18.84 -0.51 -19.78
CA TRP A 86 17.88 -0.04 -20.79
C TRP A 86 17.58 1.46 -20.77
N ASP A 87 17.59 2.11 -19.61
CA ASP A 87 17.37 3.57 -19.51
C ASP A 87 18.68 4.38 -19.67
N MET A 88 19.86 3.73 -19.63
CA MET A 88 21.17 4.40 -19.74
C MET A 88 21.82 4.20 -21.12
N ALA A 89 21.23 3.37 -21.99
CA ALA A 89 21.75 3.00 -23.31
C ALA A 89 20.76 3.34 -24.44
N GLU A 90 19.93 4.38 -24.27
CA GLU A 90 18.95 4.85 -25.26
C GLU A 90 19.63 5.27 -26.58
N ASP A 91 20.84 5.83 -26.51
CA ASP A 91 21.63 6.23 -27.69
C ASP A 91 22.26 5.05 -28.45
N LEU A 92 22.50 3.90 -27.80
CA LEU A 92 23.13 2.73 -28.43
C LEU A 92 22.16 1.81 -29.16
N HIS A 93 20.84 1.97 -28.98
CA HIS A 93 19.84 1.00 -29.42
C HIS A 93 18.76 1.60 -30.35
N LYS A 94 19.08 2.70 -31.03
CA LYS A 94 18.17 3.44 -31.93
C LYS A 94 17.60 2.58 -33.09
N ASP A 95 18.32 1.52 -33.47
CA ASP A 95 17.99 0.65 -34.61
C ASP A 95 17.52 -0.77 -34.20
N TRP A 96 17.34 -1.03 -32.90
CA TRP A 96 16.94 -2.34 -32.39
C TRP A 96 15.42 -2.39 -32.15
N VAL A 97 14.68 -3.05 -33.06
CA VAL A 97 13.21 -3.16 -33.00
C VAL A 97 12.81 -4.32 -32.08
N GLY A 98 13.05 -4.16 -30.78
CA GLY A 98 12.50 -5.03 -29.74
C GLY A 98 11.50 -4.25 -28.87
N PRO A 99 10.28 -4.74 -28.59
CA PRO A 99 9.42 -4.08 -27.63
C PRO A 99 10.09 -4.08 -26.24
N LYS A 100 10.26 -2.89 -25.63
CA LYS A 100 10.75 -2.76 -24.25
C LYS A 100 9.99 -3.75 -23.37
N PRO A 101 10.66 -4.64 -22.61
CA PRO A 101 9.97 -5.60 -21.78
C PRO A 101 8.98 -4.85 -20.89
N SER A 102 7.70 -5.20 -21.02
CA SER A 102 6.66 -4.58 -20.21
C SER A 102 6.99 -4.82 -18.73
N ARG A 103 6.79 -3.81 -17.87
CA ARG A 103 7.07 -3.78 -16.41
C ARG A 103 6.45 -4.92 -15.57
N ASN A 104 5.94 -5.98 -16.18
CA ASN A 104 4.92 -6.84 -15.63
C ASN A 104 5.25 -8.31 -15.93
N SER A 105 5.78 -8.97 -14.91
CA SER A 105 5.32 -10.25 -14.35
C SER A 105 6.48 -10.92 -13.59
N GLY A 106 6.85 -10.37 -12.42
CA GLY A 106 7.80 -11.06 -11.53
C GLY A 106 8.81 -10.21 -10.77
N SER A 107 8.90 -8.89 -10.99
CA SER A 107 9.75 -8.04 -10.16
C SER A 107 9.27 -8.01 -8.69
N PRO A 108 10.18 -7.93 -7.69
CA PRO A 108 9.81 -7.84 -6.29
C PRO A 108 8.93 -6.61 -6.07
N MET A 109 7.64 -6.86 -5.80
CA MET A 109 6.65 -5.81 -5.62
C MET A 109 6.32 -5.63 -4.15
N SER A 110 6.22 -4.38 -3.70
CA SER A 110 5.70 -4.08 -2.38
C SER A 110 4.24 -4.51 -2.28
N PHE A 111 3.80 -4.93 -1.09
CA PHE A 111 2.42 -5.32 -0.86
C PHE A 111 1.54 -4.05 -0.85
N SER A 112 1.03 -3.67 -2.02
CA SER A 112 0.27 -2.43 -2.26
C SER A 112 -0.90 -2.70 -3.20
N PHE A 113 -2.02 -2.02 -2.98
CA PHE A 113 -3.26 -2.26 -3.74
C PHE A 113 -3.48 -1.26 -4.88
N ILE A 114 -2.83 -0.08 -4.89
CA ILE A 114 -3.11 0.96 -5.89
C ILE A 114 -2.68 0.57 -7.29
N ASN A 115 -1.41 0.19 -7.47
CA ASN A 115 -0.89 -0.18 -8.78
C ASN A 115 -1.60 -1.45 -9.32
N PRO A 116 -1.78 -2.52 -8.53
CA PRO A 116 -2.51 -3.69 -9.00
C PRO A 116 -3.98 -3.45 -9.34
N LEU A 117 -4.69 -2.55 -8.65
CA LEU A 117 -6.07 -2.21 -9.01
C LEU A 117 -6.14 -1.55 -10.39
N GLY A 118 -5.22 -0.63 -10.70
CA GLY A 118 -5.11 -0.05 -12.04
C GLY A 118 -4.74 -1.09 -13.11
N GLN A 119 -3.83 -2.01 -12.79
CA GLN A 119 -3.47 -3.12 -13.67
C GLN A 119 -4.63 -4.09 -13.90
N THR A 120 -5.48 -4.32 -12.88
CA THR A 120 -6.68 -5.16 -12.98
C THR A 120 -7.68 -4.56 -13.98
N LEU A 121 -7.91 -3.25 -13.92
CA LEU A 121 -8.75 -2.55 -14.91
C LEU A 121 -8.19 -2.67 -16.33
N GLY A 122 -6.88 -2.48 -16.49
CA GLY A 122 -6.21 -2.68 -17.77
C GLY A 122 -6.28 -4.12 -18.29
N TYR A 123 -6.26 -5.10 -17.39
CA TYR A 123 -6.37 -6.53 -17.72
C TYR A 123 -7.78 -6.90 -18.20
N VAL A 124 -8.81 -6.38 -17.53
CA VAL A 124 -10.22 -6.52 -17.94
C VAL A 124 -10.46 -5.85 -19.28
N ALA A 125 -9.97 -4.62 -19.47
CA ALA A 125 -10.12 -3.87 -20.72
C ALA A 125 -9.44 -4.55 -21.94
N LYS A 126 -8.36 -5.32 -21.70
CA LYS A 126 -7.61 -6.03 -22.75
C LYS A 126 -8.10 -7.46 -23.02
N GLY A 127 -9.22 -7.88 -22.42
CA GLY A 127 -9.88 -9.14 -22.75
C GLY A 127 -9.20 -10.40 -22.22
N PHE A 128 -8.63 -10.37 -21.00
CA PHE A 128 -8.16 -11.56 -20.27
C PHE A 128 -7.14 -12.44 -21.02
N LYS A 129 -6.22 -11.85 -21.81
CA LYS A 129 -5.11 -12.61 -22.41
C LYS A 129 -4.26 -13.25 -21.31
N ARG A 130 -4.01 -14.57 -21.39
CA ARG A 130 -3.47 -15.41 -20.29
C ARG A 130 -2.05 -15.08 -19.78
N ILE A 131 -1.32 -14.16 -20.41
CA ILE A 131 0.15 -14.00 -20.20
C ILE A 131 0.52 -12.82 -19.27
N ASN A 132 -0.43 -12.04 -18.74
CA ASN A 132 -0.10 -10.82 -17.97
C ASN A 132 -0.71 -10.73 -16.55
N ILE A 133 -0.97 -11.86 -15.87
CA ILE A 133 -1.40 -11.78 -14.46
C ILE A 133 -0.17 -11.50 -13.59
N VAL A 134 0.00 -10.23 -13.25
CA VAL A 134 1.00 -9.78 -12.28
C VAL A 134 0.62 -10.28 -10.88
N LEU A 135 1.60 -10.63 -10.05
CA LEU A 135 1.39 -11.08 -8.67
C LEU A 135 0.43 -10.16 -7.87
N GLY A 136 0.54 -8.85 -8.05
CA GLY A 136 -0.37 -7.89 -7.43
C GLY A 136 -1.83 -8.08 -7.83
N VAL A 137 -2.12 -8.36 -9.10
CA VAL A 137 -3.48 -8.61 -9.59
C VAL A 137 -4.02 -9.91 -8.98
N ALA A 138 -3.19 -10.95 -8.90
CA ALA A 138 -3.54 -12.19 -8.23
C ALA A 138 -3.87 -11.97 -6.74
N ILE A 139 -3.13 -11.12 -6.04
CA ILE A 139 -3.40 -10.75 -4.64
C ILE A 139 -4.74 -10.02 -4.50
N VAL A 140 -5.07 -9.08 -5.40
CA VAL A 140 -6.37 -8.39 -5.39
C VAL A 140 -7.53 -9.39 -5.47
N PHE A 141 -7.49 -10.29 -6.46
CA PHE A 141 -8.51 -11.33 -6.60
C PHE A 141 -8.50 -12.31 -5.41
N GLY A 142 -7.33 -12.65 -4.88
CA GLY A 142 -7.17 -13.51 -3.71
C GLY A 142 -7.81 -12.93 -2.45
N VAL A 143 -7.65 -11.63 -2.19
CA VAL A 143 -8.29 -10.96 -1.04
C VAL A 143 -9.81 -10.91 -1.22
N ILE A 144 -10.31 -10.65 -2.44
CA ILE A 144 -11.75 -10.64 -2.72
C ILE A 144 -12.34 -12.03 -2.49
N LEU A 145 -11.77 -13.07 -3.11
CA LEU A 145 -12.25 -14.45 -2.97
C LEU A 145 -12.09 -14.96 -1.54
N GLY A 146 -10.96 -14.67 -0.90
CA GLY A 146 -10.68 -15.07 0.49
C GLY A 146 -11.65 -14.44 1.49
N SER A 147 -11.91 -13.14 1.38
CA SER A 147 -12.88 -12.47 2.26
C SER A 147 -14.31 -12.96 2.03
N PHE A 148 -14.67 -13.26 0.78
CA PHE A 148 -15.96 -13.87 0.44
C PHE A 148 -16.13 -15.28 1.04
N LEU A 149 -15.15 -16.17 0.82
CA LEU A 149 -15.14 -17.53 1.38
C LEU A 149 -15.19 -17.51 2.91
N MET A 150 -14.42 -16.61 3.53
CA MET A 150 -14.40 -16.48 4.98
C MET A 150 -15.73 -15.95 5.53
N SER A 151 -16.37 -15.00 4.85
CA SER A 151 -17.70 -14.50 5.22
C SER A 151 -18.79 -15.59 5.14
N LEU A 152 -18.71 -16.48 4.14
CA LEU A 152 -19.59 -17.64 4.02
C LEU A 152 -19.34 -18.65 5.14
N TRP A 153 -18.08 -18.94 5.46
CA TRP A 153 -17.73 -19.86 6.56
C TRP A 153 -18.24 -19.32 7.89
N MET A 154 -18.00 -18.05 8.20
CA MET A 154 -18.48 -17.41 9.43
C MET A 154 -20.00 -17.20 9.45
N LYS A 155 -20.73 -17.57 8.39
CA LYS A 155 -22.18 -17.35 8.21
C LYS A 155 -22.60 -15.90 8.46
N SER A 156 -21.68 -14.97 8.20
CA SER A 156 -21.87 -13.53 8.40
C SER A 156 -22.20 -12.80 7.10
N PHE A 157 -22.39 -13.53 6.00
CA PHE A 157 -22.68 -12.95 4.70
C PHE A 157 -24.03 -12.22 4.72
N ARG A 158 -23.97 -10.90 4.50
CA ARG A 158 -25.13 -10.01 4.38
C ARG A 158 -24.95 -9.14 3.15
N ILE A 159 -26.02 -9.00 2.37
CA ILE A 159 -26.05 -8.08 1.23
C ILE A 159 -26.62 -6.77 1.74
N GLU A 160 -25.80 -5.74 1.77
CA GLU A 160 -26.19 -4.38 2.18
C GLU A 160 -26.19 -3.45 0.96
N TRP A 161 -27.15 -2.53 0.94
CA TRP A 161 -27.26 -1.49 -0.07
C TRP A 161 -27.21 -0.11 0.58
N PHE A 162 -26.81 0.91 -0.20
CA PHE A 162 -26.66 2.28 0.28
C PHE A 162 -27.99 2.83 0.84
N ALA A 163 -27.89 3.57 1.95
CA ALA A 163 -29.05 4.16 2.62
C ALA A 163 -29.72 5.28 1.80
N SER A 164 -28.96 5.95 0.92
CA SER A 164 -29.49 6.97 0.01
C SER A 164 -28.61 7.14 -1.24
N VAL A 165 -29.17 7.73 -2.30
CA VAL A 165 -28.41 8.09 -3.51
C VAL A 165 -27.29 9.08 -3.19
N LYS A 166 -27.53 10.03 -2.27
CA LYS A 166 -26.52 10.99 -1.80
C LYS A 166 -25.36 10.27 -1.10
N ASP A 167 -25.66 9.25 -0.32
CA ASP A 167 -24.64 8.44 0.36
C ASP A 167 -23.80 7.64 -0.65
N PHE A 168 -24.43 7.04 -1.66
CA PHE A 168 -23.73 6.40 -2.78
C PHE A 168 -22.75 7.37 -3.47
N PHE A 169 -23.20 8.58 -3.83
CA PHE A 169 -22.32 9.58 -4.45
C PHE A 169 -21.14 9.99 -3.55
N ASN A 170 -21.36 10.15 -2.24
CA ASN A 170 -20.26 10.45 -1.32
C ASN A 170 -19.21 9.34 -1.28
N HIS A 171 -19.64 8.07 -1.30
CA HIS A 171 -18.74 6.92 -1.35
C HIS A 171 -17.95 6.86 -2.66
N VAL A 172 -18.61 7.12 -3.81
CA VAL A 172 -17.93 7.16 -5.13
C VAL A 172 -16.88 8.27 -5.17
N VAL A 173 -17.22 9.48 -4.73
CA VAL A 173 -16.27 10.60 -4.66
C VAL A 173 -15.11 10.27 -3.72
N GLY A 174 -15.39 9.65 -2.56
CA GLY A 174 -14.36 9.17 -1.63
C GLY A 174 -13.41 8.15 -2.29
N GLY A 175 -13.95 7.19 -3.04
CA GLY A 175 -13.16 6.20 -3.78
C GLY A 175 -12.24 6.82 -4.83
N ILE A 176 -12.74 7.82 -5.58
CA ILE A 176 -11.94 8.56 -6.58
C ILE A 176 -10.80 9.32 -5.90
N LEU A 177 -11.10 10.05 -4.81
CA LEU A 177 -10.09 10.78 -4.04
C LEU A 177 -9.04 9.85 -3.44
N MET A 178 -9.44 8.67 -2.94
CA MET A 178 -8.53 7.66 -2.42
C MET A 178 -7.63 7.09 -3.52
N GLY A 179 -8.17 6.87 -4.73
CA GLY A 179 -7.40 6.43 -5.89
C GLY A 179 -6.34 7.46 -6.31
N PHE A 180 -6.76 8.72 -6.47
CA PHE A 180 -5.86 9.82 -6.83
C PHE A 180 -4.78 10.04 -5.76
N GLY A 181 -5.18 10.11 -4.49
CA GLY A 181 -4.25 10.24 -3.36
C GLY A 181 -3.28 9.07 -3.25
N GLY A 182 -3.74 7.85 -3.52
CA GLY A 182 -2.90 6.66 -3.55
C GLY A 182 -1.82 6.71 -4.63
N VAL A 183 -2.16 7.18 -5.84
CA VAL A 183 -1.18 7.37 -6.92
C VAL A 183 -0.15 8.44 -6.57
N LEU A 184 -0.60 9.58 -6.01
CA LEU A 184 0.30 10.65 -5.56
C LEU A 184 1.23 10.20 -4.42
N ALA A 185 0.72 9.40 -3.49
CA ALA A 185 1.50 8.83 -2.39
C ALA A 185 2.34 7.61 -2.81
N LEU A 186 2.29 7.21 -4.09
CA LEU A 186 2.95 6.02 -4.64
C LEU A 186 2.62 4.73 -3.86
N GLY A 187 1.48 4.68 -3.16
CA GLY A 187 1.13 3.57 -2.29
C GLY A 187 -0.03 3.85 -1.34
N CYS A 188 -0.59 2.78 -0.79
CA CYS A 188 -1.74 2.82 0.12
C CYS A 188 -1.25 2.69 1.57
N THR A 189 -2.16 2.70 2.53
CA THR A 189 -1.85 2.42 3.95
C THR A 189 -1.04 1.13 4.13
N ILE A 190 -1.39 0.06 3.39
CA ILE A 190 -0.67 -1.20 3.44
C ILE A 190 0.71 -1.09 2.75
N GLY A 191 0.76 -0.46 1.57
CA GLY A 191 2.00 -0.27 0.82
C GLY A 191 3.01 0.61 1.54
N GLN A 192 2.62 1.83 1.93
CA GLN A 192 3.50 2.77 2.62
C GLN A 192 3.67 2.42 4.11
N GLY A 193 2.61 1.93 4.77
CA GLY A 193 2.64 1.65 6.20
C GLY A 193 3.26 0.32 6.57
N VAL A 194 2.91 -0.79 5.90
CA VAL A 194 3.49 -2.11 6.23
C VAL A 194 4.79 -2.29 5.46
N THR A 195 4.78 -2.11 4.14
CA THR A 195 5.97 -2.39 3.33
C THR A 195 6.99 -1.25 3.38
N GLY A 196 6.53 0.00 3.20
CA GLY A 196 7.39 1.18 3.14
C GLY A 196 8.12 1.49 4.45
N VAL A 197 7.41 1.52 5.57
CA VAL A 197 8.02 1.69 6.91
C VAL A 197 9.04 0.58 7.21
N SER A 198 8.76 -0.67 6.81
CA SER A 198 9.69 -1.79 6.99
C SER A 198 11.00 -1.62 6.22
N THR A 199 10.99 -0.87 5.11
CA THR A 199 12.21 -0.51 4.36
C THR A 199 12.94 0.72 4.90
N LEU A 200 12.47 1.30 6.02
CA LEU A 200 12.98 2.54 6.62
C LEU A 200 12.99 3.74 5.66
N ALA A 201 12.14 3.74 4.62
CA ALA A 201 12.07 4.83 3.66
C ALA A 201 11.44 6.09 4.30
N LEU A 202 12.18 7.21 4.33
CA LEU A 202 11.68 8.49 4.85
C LEU A 202 10.39 8.95 4.15
N GLY A 203 10.29 8.72 2.84
CA GLY A 203 9.07 9.02 2.07
C GLY A 203 7.85 8.26 2.56
N SER A 204 8.02 7.01 3.00
CA SER A 204 6.91 6.19 3.52
C SER A 204 6.41 6.65 4.88
N TYR A 205 7.30 7.14 5.76
CA TYR A 205 6.89 7.76 7.01
C TYR A 205 6.08 9.04 6.77
N LEU A 206 6.54 9.91 5.86
CA LEU A 206 5.82 11.13 5.51
C LEU A 206 4.43 10.80 4.94
N ALA A 207 4.37 9.88 3.97
CA ALA A 207 3.12 9.45 3.36
C ALA A 207 2.15 8.85 4.40
N LEU A 208 2.64 7.98 5.29
CA LEU A 208 1.83 7.37 6.34
C LEU A 208 1.28 8.42 7.31
N ILE A 209 2.10 9.36 7.77
CA ILE A 209 1.67 10.45 8.66
C ILE A 209 0.60 11.30 7.99
N SER A 210 0.79 11.66 6.71
CA SER A 210 -0.21 12.41 5.95
C SER A 210 -1.52 11.64 5.78
N ILE A 211 -1.48 10.33 5.52
CA ILE A 211 -2.68 9.49 5.42
C ILE A 211 -3.42 9.42 6.76
N VAL A 212 -2.70 9.18 7.86
CA VAL A 212 -3.29 9.13 9.21
C VAL A 212 -3.91 10.47 9.58
N PHE A 213 -3.20 11.56 9.30
CA PHE A 213 -3.68 12.92 9.55
C PHE A 213 -4.95 13.22 8.74
N GLY A 214 -4.97 12.90 7.45
CA GLY A 214 -6.13 13.07 6.59
C GLY A 214 -7.34 12.28 7.09
N SER A 215 -7.14 11.00 7.45
CA SER A 215 -8.20 10.15 8.00
C SER A 215 -8.76 10.70 9.32
N ALA A 216 -7.89 11.14 10.23
CA ALA A 216 -8.30 11.72 11.51
C ALA A 216 -9.09 13.02 11.31
N LEU A 217 -8.66 13.88 10.38
CA LEU A 217 -9.37 15.11 10.04
C LEU A 217 -10.76 14.81 9.45
N THR A 218 -10.85 13.88 8.48
CA THR A 218 -12.14 13.52 7.87
C THR A 218 -13.10 12.92 8.89
N MET A 219 -12.63 12.03 9.78
CA MET A 219 -13.44 11.46 10.84
C MET A 219 -14.01 12.55 11.75
N LYS A 220 -13.20 13.54 12.12
CA LYS A 220 -13.62 14.67 12.94
C LYS A 220 -14.63 15.57 12.23
N VAL A 221 -14.40 15.86 10.94
CA VAL A 221 -15.35 16.64 10.13
C VAL A 221 -16.70 15.95 10.03
N GLN A 222 -16.72 14.64 9.80
CA GLN A 222 -17.98 13.87 9.75
C GLN A 222 -18.66 13.82 11.12
N TYR A 223 -17.89 13.71 12.20
CA TYR A 223 -18.44 13.79 13.56
C TYR A 223 -19.15 15.12 13.82
N TYR A 224 -18.53 16.24 13.45
CA TYR A 224 -19.17 17.56 13.52
C TYR A 224 -20.44 17.67 12.68
N ARG A 225 -20.49 17.03 11.51
CA ARG A 225 -21.69 17.02 10.65
C ARG A 225 -22.81 16.12 11.16
N MET A 226 -22.49 15.11 11.98
CA MET A 226 -23.49 14.29 12.67
C MET A 226 -24.08 15.01 13.88
N VAL A 227 -23.29 15.82 14.59
CA VAL A 227 -23.76 16.58 15.76
C VAL A 227 -24.50 17.86 15.36
N TYR A 228 -24.07 18.54 14.30
CA TYR A 228 -24.71 19.73 13.77
C TYR A 228 -25.25 19.45 12.36
N GLU A 229 -26.51 19.02 12.25
CA GLU A 229 -27.14 18.60 10.99
C GLU A 229 -27.20 19.72 9.93
N GLU A 230 -27.25 20.99 10.35
CA GLU A 230 -27.25 22.16 9.44
C GLU A 230 -25.85 22.70 9.11
N ALA A 231 -24.77 22.09 9.65
CA ALA A 231 -23.43 22.58 9.40
C ALA A 231 -22.93 22.22 8.00
N GLY A 232 -22.58 23.26 7.22
CA GLY A 232 -21.87 23.10 5.95
C GLY A 232 -20.50 22.45 6.11
N PHE A 233 -19.99 21.81 5.05
CA PHE A 233 -18.69 21.13 5.06
C PHE A 233 -17.54 22.06 5.52
N PHE A 234 -17.54 23.31 5.07
CA PHE A 234 -16.49 24.28 5.39
C PHE A 234 -16.52 24.76 6.85
N SER A 235 -17.69 24.85 7.50
CA SER A 235 -17.78 25.20 8.92
C SER A 235 -17.38 24.03 9.81
N ALA A 236 -17.72 22.80 9.42
CA ALA A 236 -17.25 21.59 10.07
C ALA A 236 -15.73 21.41 9.93
N LEU A 237 -15.17 21.72 8.75
CA LEU A 237 -13.74 21.68 8.49
C LEU A 237 -12.96 22.72 9.31
N SER A 238 -13.41 23.98 9.32
CA SER A 238 -12.72 25.03 10.07
C SER A 238 -12.74 24.75 11.57
N SER A 239 -13.88 24.27 12.10
CA SER A 239 -14.01 23.92 13.51
C SER A 239 -13.18 22.68 13.88
N SER A 240 -13.12 21.67 13.00
CA SER A 240 -12.25 20.49 13.17
C SER A 240 -10.76 20.86 13.20
N LEU A 241 -10.33 21.77 12.32
CA LEU A 241 -8.94 22.24 12.25
C LEU A 241 -8.56 23.10 13.47
N VAL A 242 -9.47 23.96 13.97
CA VAL A 242 -9.27 24.70 15.22
C VAL A 242 -9.08 23.72 16.39
N ASP A 243 -9.91 22.68 16.47
CA ASP A 243 -9.78 21.71 17.56
C ASP A 243 -8.52 20.84 17.45
N MET A 244 -8.00 20.63 16.23
CA MET A 244 -6.69 19.98 16.02
C MET A 244 -5.52 20.95 16.27
N ARG A 245 -5.78 22.16 16.78
CA ARG A 245 -4.80 23.23 17.06
C ARG A 245 -4.03 23.70 15.82
N LEU A 246 -4.60 23.52 14.63
CA LEU A 246 -3.97 23.95 13.37
C LEU A 246 -4.42 25.35 12.95
N LEU A 247 -5.55 25.83 13.47
CA LEU A 247 -6.09 27.16 13.17
C LEU A 247 -6.34 27.96 14.46
N PRO A 248 -6.20 29.30 14.42
CA PRO A 248 -6.51 30.16 15.55
C PRO A 248 -7.99 30.07 15.95
N SER A 249 -8.26 30.17 17.25
CA SER A 249 -9.58 30.02 17.87
C SER A 249 -10.65 30.97 17.32
N MET A 250 -10.25 32.09 16.71
CA MET A 250 -11.16 33.04 16.06
C MET A 250 -11.90 32.47 14.84
N MET A 251 -11.40 31.42 14.19
CA MET A 251 -12.02 30.84 12.99
C MET A 251 -12.99 29.69 13.29
N ARG A 252 -13.27 29.43 14.58
CA ARG A 252 -14.26 28.44 15.01
C ARG A 252 -15.66 28.94 14.68
N LYS A 253 -16.42 28.16 13.91
CA LYS A 253 -17.81 28.49 13.49
C LYS A 253 -18.87 27.65 14.19
N LEU A 254 -18.48 26.55 14.84
CA LEU A 254 -19.36 25.64 15.57
C LEU A 254 -18.88 25.50 17.01
N GLU A 255 -19.79 25.27 17.95
CA GLU A 255 -19.43 24.98 19.34
C GLU A 255 -18.62 23.68 19.42
N LYS A 256 -17.76 23.60 20.44
CA LYS A 256 -16.82 22.50 20.56
C LYS A 256 -17.55 21.23 20.99
N VAL A 257 -17.39 20.16 20.21
CA VAL A 257 -17.81 18.80 20.58
C VAL A 257 -16.68 18.05 21.29
#